data_AF-A0A5A7YJK3-F1
#
_entry.id   AF-A0A5A7YJK3-F1
#
_cell.length_a   1.000
_cell.length_b   1.000
_cell.length_c   1.000
_cell.angle_alpha   90.00
_cell.angle_beta   90.00
_cell.angle_gamma   90.00
#
_symmetry.space_group_name_H-M   'P 1'
#
loop_
_entity.id
_entity.type
_entity.pdbx_description
1 polymer ?
#
loop_
_entity_poly.entity_id
_entity_poly.type
_entity_poly.pdbx_seq_one_letter_code
_entity_poly.pdbx_strand_id
1 'polypeptide(L)'
;RPDFDSAAYLAHRPDLARAGINPFLHALARRRAGAGGPGGADALPRPDTAEAQRLARRLVDGAFYRAGNPDLAAAGVDPVDHYMASGWREGREPAPQFDTLAYCLSRGITFATQNPLVHYVLHGGPARPDPDAALALRMETLAPYFDAAHYRQRLPQPQAEALSGASDEALLRHYVAEGWRARVSPRPDFDPAGFVQARAGSRAVGDDPFFRYVAETRLTGAEPFAEPHRLNLPAVDADWYRATYPDVGGREPYLHFAEAGWRELRDPGPGRSTLAALLGVCGLRPARAPVADTAWLGAIGQTALDRDALLDLQARLVAGHFDHGFYRARYGLSEADDAARDYCDTGWRKG
;
A
#
# COMPACT_ATOMS: atom_id res chain seq x y z
N ARG A 1 37.63 -11.36 -7.48
CA ARG A 1 38.86 -11.96 -6.92
C ARG A 1 38.42 -13.23 -6.21
N PRO A 2 38.91 -14.40 -6.61
CA PRO A 2 38.37 -15.68 -6.13
C PRO A 2 38.70 -15.99 -4.66
N ASP A 3 39.52 -15.15 -4.02
CA ASP A 3 40.03 -15.24 -2.65
C ASP A 3 39.30 -14.35 -1.62
N PHE A 4 38.27 -13.58 -2.03
CA PHE A 4 37.56 -12.68 -1.11
C PHE A 4 36.37 -13.36 -0.43
N ASP A 5 36.50 -13.59 0.88
CA ASP A 5 35.42 -14.13 1.73
C ASP A 5 34.64 -13.00 2.41
N SER A 6 33.41 -12.78 1.94
CA SER A 6 32.47 -11.80 2.48
C SER A 6 32.08 -12.08 3.93
N ALA A 7 31.94 -13.34 4.34
CA ALA A 7 31.52 -13.73 5.68
C ALA A 7 32.64 -13.44 6.69
N ALA A 8 33.87 -13.84 6.39
CA ALA A 8 35.03 -13.52 7.21
C ALA A 8 35.29 -12.01 7.31
N TYR A 9 35.04 -11.25 6.22
CA TYR A 9 35.22 -9.81 6.19
C TYR A 9 34.21 -9.05 7.05
N LEU A 10 32.95 -9.50 7.06
CA LEU A 10 31.87 -8.95 7.90
C LEU A 10 31.99 -9.37 9.37
N ALA A 11 32.56 -10.54 9.68
CA ALA A 11 32.77 -10.99 11.06
C ALA A 11 33.64 -10.01 11.88
N HIS A 12 34.56 -9.31 11.22
CA HIS A 12 35.43 -8.31 11.84
C HIS A 12 34.87 -6.87 11.73
N ARG A 13 33.73 -6.69 11.03
CA ARG A 13 33.08 -5.39 10.74
C ARG A 13 31.54 -5.55 10.68
N PRO A 14 30.92 -5.94 11.81
CA PRO A 14 29.49 -6.27 11.85
C PRO A 14 28.59 -5.05 11.59
N ASP A 15 29.13 -3.84 11.77
CA ASP A 15 28.52 -2.56 11.42
C ASP A 15 28.20 -2.44 9.93
N LEU A 16 29.06 -2.97 9.04
CA LEU A 16 28.83 -2.94 7.59
C LEU A 16 27.63 -3.79 7.18
N ALA A 17 27.44 -4.94 7.85
CA ALA A 17 26.28 -5.80 7.62
C ALA A 17 24.99 -5.11 8.06
N ARG A 18 25.00 -4.46 9.23
CA ARG A 18 23.85 -3.72 9.78
C ARG A 18 23.47 -2.51 8.93
N ALA A 19 24.46 -1.85 8.35
CA ALA A 19 24.28 -0.71 7.45
C ALA A 19 23.96 -1.11 6.00
N GLY A 20 23.89 -2.41 5.68
CA GLY A 20 23.63 -2.89 4.32
C GLY A 20 24.74 -2.54 3.31
N ILE A 21 25.96 -2.26 3.80
CA ILE A 21 27.09 -1.84 2.97
C ILE A 21 27.75 -3.08 2.36
N ASN A 22 27.94 -3.08 1.04
CA ASN A 22 28.56 -4.20 0.33
C ASN A 22 30.03 -4.41 0.77
N PRO A 23 30.38 -5.57 1.35
CA PRO A 23 31.70 -5.80 1.95
C PRO A 23 32.83 -5.84 0.91
N PHE A 24 32.56 -6.29 -0.31
CA PHE A 24 33.55 -6.34 -1.38
C PHE A 24 33.91 -4.93 -1.88
N LEU A 25 32.91 -4.06 -2.03
CA LEU A 25 33.13 -2.66 -2.39
C LEU A 25 33.88 -1.90 -1.29
N HIS A 26 33.53 -2.16 -0.03
CA HIS A 26 34.24 -1.60 1.12
C HIS A 26 35.72 -2.06 1.17
N ALA A 27 35.99 -3.35 0.92
CA ALA A 27 37.34 -3.88 0.87
C ALA A 27 38.17 -3.29 -0.28
N LEU A 28 37.57 -3.12 -1.45
CA LEU A 28 38.22 -2.53 -2.62
C LEU A 28 38.60 -1.06 -2.38
N ALA A 29 37.72 -0.29 -1.74
CA ALA A 29 37.97 1.10 -1.35
C ALA A 29 39.17 1.22 -0.38
N ARG A 30 39.24 0.35 0.64
CA ARG A 30 40.36 0.32 1.59
C ARG A 30 41.70 -0.08 0.97
N ARG A 31 41.67 -0.96 -0.02
CA ARG A 31 42.91 -1.45 -0.66
C ARG A 31 43.55 -0.41 -1.57
N ARG A 32 42.73 0.47 -2.17
CA ARG A 32 43.20 1.67 -2.88
C ARG A 32 43.78 2.73 -1.93
N ALA A 33 43.26 2.82 -0.71
CA ALA A 33 43.80 3.71 0.32
C ALA A 33 45.16 3.24 0.89
N GLY A 34 45.54 1.98 0.69
CA GLY A 34 46.81 1.42 1.19
C GLY A 34 48.06 1.75 0.36
N ALA A 35 47.94 2.54 -0.72
CA ALA A 35 49.04 2.86 -1.63
C ALA A 35 49.56 4.32 -1.52
N GLY A 36 49.23 5.05 -0.45
CA GLY A 36 49.72 6.42 -0.22
C GLY A 36 49.82 6.73 1.27
N GLY A 37 50.95 7.33 1.67
CA GLY A 37 51.33 7.61 3.06
C GLY A 37 50.47 8.63 3.82
N PRO A 38 50.92 9.07 5.01
CA PRO A 38 50.07 9.63 6.04
C PRO A 38 49.67 11.08 5.72
N GLY A 39 48.50 11.24 5.12
CA GLY A 39 47.85 12.54 4.92
C GLY A 39 46.44 12.35 4.39
N GLY A 40 45.43 12.72 5.18
CA GLY A 40 44.04 12.88 4.76
C GLY A 40 43.27 11.56 4.53
N ALA A 41 42.31 11.28 5.40
CA ALA A 41 41.21 10.37 5.06
C ALA A 41 40.31 11.06 4.01
N ASP A 42 40.77 11.13 2.76
CA ASP A 42 39.92 11.60 1.67
C ASP A 42 38.87 10.53 1.39
N ALA A 43 37.63 10.86 1.77
CA ALA A 43 36.44 10.12 1.46
C ALA A 43 36.41 9.78 -0.04
N LEU A 44 35.87 8.60 -0.39
CA LEU A 44 35.51 8.30 -1.78
C LEU A 44 34.86 9.55 -2.40
N PRO A 45 35.29 9.99 -3.60
CA PRO A 45 34.70 11.16 -4.22
C PRO A 45 33.19 10.94 -4.31
N ARG A 46 32.42 11.90 -3.79
CA ARG A 46 30.96 11.83 -3.88
C ARG A 46 30.61 11.78 -5.38
N PRO A 47 29.76 10.83 -5.80
CA PRO A 47 29.38 10.75 -7.20
C PRO A 47 28.79 12.09 -7.64
N ASP A 48 29.14 12.53 -8.84
CA ASP A 48 28.44 13.66 -9.45
C ASP A 48 26.96 13.29 -9.67
N THR A 49 26.12 14.29 -9.99
CA THR A 49 24.69 14.05 -10.15
C THR A 49 24.36 13.01 -11.23
N ALA A 50 25.15 12.95 -12.31
CA ALA A 50 24.93 12.00 -13.39
C ALA A 50 25.29 10.56 -12.96
N GLU A 51 26.38 10.39 -12.20
CA GLU A 51 26.75 9.12 -11.60
C GLU A 51 25.74 8.67 -10.54
N ALA A 52 25.28 9.59 -9.70
CA ALA A 52 24.26 9.29 -8.70
C ALA A 52 22.94 8.81 -9.34
N GLN A 53 22.53 9.41 -10.46
CA GLN A 53 21.37 8.95 -11.23
C GLN A 53 21.58 7.54 -11.81
N ARG A 54 22.76 7.24 -12.36
CA ARG A 54 23.08 5.89 -12.87
C ARG A 54 23.06 4.84 -11.76
N LEU A 55 23.58 5.17 -10.59
CA LEU A 55 23.58 4.29 -9.43
C LEU A 55 22.16 4.10 -8.87
N ALA A 56 21.37 5.17 -8.75
CA ALA A 56 19.99 5.11 -8.29
C ALA A 56 19.13 4.20 -9.19
N ARG A 57 19.29 4.29 -10.52
CA ARG A 57 18.62 3.39 -11.47
C ARG A 57 18.87 1.90 -11.18
N ARG A 58 20.07 1.53 -10.70
CA ARG A 58 20.42 0.14 -10.36
C ARG A 58 19.85 -0.33 -9.02
N LEU A 59 19.40 0.60 -8.17
CA LEU A 59 18.80 0.28 -6.88
C LEU A 59 17.29 0.00 -6.98
N VAL A 60 16.68 0.20 -8.15
CA VAL A 60 15.29 -0.18 -8.40
C VAL A 60 15.23 -1.69 -8.66
N ASP A 61 14.54 -2.42 -7.78
CA ASP A 61 14.26 -3.83 -7.96
C ASP A 61 13.04 -3.97 -8.87
N GLY A 62 13.28 -4.24 -10.15
CA GLY A 62 12.22 -4.34 -11.15
C GLY A 62 11.23 -5.49 -10.93
N ALA A 63 11.59 -6.55 -10.19
CA ALA A 63 10.67 -7.64 -9.88
C ALA A 63 9.75 -7.24 -8.73
N PHE A 64 10.32 -6.71 -7.65
CA PHE A 64 9.57 -6.14 -6.52
C PHE A 64 8.62 -5.03 -6.99
N TYR A 65 9.12 -4.11 -7.81
CA TYR A 65 8.34 -2.99 -8.30
C TYR A 65 7.15 -3.44 -9.15
N ARG A 66 7.31 -4.43 -10.03
CA ARG A 66 6.17 -4.96 -10.81
C ARG A 66 5.16 -5.68 -9.93
N ALA A 67 5.63 -6.45 -8.95
CA ALA A 67 4.76 -7.18 -8.02
C ALA A 67 3.88 -6.23 -7.20
N GLY A 68 4.40 -5.08 -6.77
CA GLY A 68 3.64 -4.06 -6.03
C GLY A 68 2.78 -3.14 -6.90
N ASN A 69 2.99 -3.14 -8.22
CA ASN A 69 2.37 -2.20 -9.16
C ASN A 69 1.79 -2.96 -10.37
N PRO A 70 0.70 -3.73 -10.18
CA PRO A 70 0.12 -4.58 -11.22
C PRO A 70 -0.42 -3.78 -12.42
N ASP A 71 -0.81 -2.52 -12.20
CA ASP A 71 -1.16 -1.54 -13.23
C ASP A 71 -0.01 -1.34 -14.24
N LEU A 72 1.21 -1.17 -13.73
CA LEU A 72 2.40 -0.97 -14.56
C LEU A 72 2.85 -2.26 -15.23
N ALA A 73 2.70 -3.40 -14.53
CA ALA A 73 3.01 -4.71 -15.08
C ALA A 73 2.11 -5.04 -16.29
N ALA A 74 0.81 -4.74 -16.19
CA ALA A 74 -0.14 -4.92 -17.29
C ALA A 74 0.15 -3.98 -18.47
N ALA A 75 0.60 -2.76 -18.20
CA ALA A 75 0.95 -1.76 -19.21
C ALA A 75 2.34 -1.97 -19.85
N GLY A 76 3.14 -2.94 -19.37
CA GLY A 76 4.48 -3.21 -19.88
C GLY A 76 5.47 -2.06 -19.66
N VAL A 77 5.21 -1.19 -18.68
CA VAL A 77 6.07 -0.04 -18.37
C VAL A 77 7.35 -0.51 -17.69
N ASP A 78 8.50 0.00 -18.11
CA ASP A 78 9.77 -0.30 -17.46
C ASP A 78 9.79 0.27 -16.02
N PRO A 79 10.04 -0.56 -14.99
CA PRO A 79 10.04 -0.13 -13.60
C PRO A 79 11.06 0.96 -13.26
N VAL A 80 12.26 0.89 -13.86
CA VAL A 80 13.35 1.82 -13.59
C VAL A 80 12.99 3.19 -14.15
N ASP A 81 12.54 3.23 -15.41
CA ASP A 81 12.14 4.47 -16.05
C ASP A 81 10.92 5.07 -15.38
N HIS A 82 9.91 4.26 -15.03
CA HIS A 82 8.76 4.73 -14.26
C HIS A 82 9.16 5.33 -12.92
N TYR A 83 9.94 4.58 -12.12
CA TYR A 83 10.35 5.07 -10.81
C TYR A 83 11.12 6.37 -10.96
N MET A 84 12.12 6.45 -11.83
CA MET A 84 12.96 7.64 -11.98
C MET A 84 12.20 8.86 -12.50
N ALA A 85 11.18 8.66 -13.36
CA ALA A 85 10.39 9.73 -13.93
C ALA A 85 9.31 10.26 -12.96
N SER A 86 8.48 9.39 -12.40
CA SER A 86 7.31 9.78 -11.59
C SER A 86 7.05 8.91 -10.37
N GLY A 87 7.48 7.66 -10.34
CA GLY A 87 7.09 6.71 -9.29
C GLY A 87 7.46 7.14 -7.87
N TRP A 88 8.56 7.88 -7.68
CA TRP A 88 8.90 8.45 -6.37
C TRP A 88 7.94 9.58 -5.92
N ARG A 89 7.41 10.37 -6.85
CA ARG A 89 6.39 11.41 -6.58
C ARG A 89 5.02 10.83 -6.28
N GLU A 90 4.82 9.57 -6.66
CA GLU A 90 3.64 8.79 -6.32
C GLU A 90 3.80 8.05 -4.99
N GLY A 91 4.95 8.20 -4.32
CA GLY A 91 5.23 7.51 -3.05
C GLY A 91 5.41 5.99 -3.20
N ARG A 92 5.72 5.49 -4.40
CA ARG A 92 6.00 4.07 -4.64
C ARG A 92 7.39 3.71 -4.11
N GLU A 93 7.58 2.46 -3.71
CA GLU A 93 8.85 1.97 -3.15
C GLU A 93 9.70 1.32 -4.26
N PRO A 94 10.97 1.72 -4.45
CA PRO A 94 11.80 1.17 -5.53
C PRO A 94 12.34 -0.23 -5.24
N ALA A 95 12.46 -0.62 -3.96
CA ALA A 95 12.99 -1.90 -3.52
C ALA A 95 12.56 -2.19 -2.07
N PRO A 96 12.60 -3.47 -1.61
CA PRO A 96 12.20 -3.83 -0.24
C PRO A 96 12.94 -3.06 0.85
N GLN A 97 14.20 -2.70 0.63
CA GLN A 97 15.04 -1.98 1.58
C GLN A 97 14.86 -0.46 1.57
N PHE A 98 13.93 0.09 0.79
CA PHE A 98 13.75 1.54 0.64
C PHE A 98 12.29 1.95 0.86
N ASP A 99 12.05 2.79 1.87
CA ASP A 99 10.75 3.41 2.13
C ASP A 99 10.79 4.86 1.64
N THR A 100 10.17 5.12 0.49
CA THR A 100 10.19 6.44 -0.15
C THR A 100 9.63 7.54 0.76
N LEU A 101 8.50 7.29 1.44
CA LEU A 101 7.85 8.30 2.25
C LEU A 101 8.65 8.58 3.53
N ALA A 102 9.07 7.51 4.23
CA ALA A 102 9.84 7.65 5.44
C ALA A 102 11.21 8.29 5.20
N TYR A 103 11.87 7.93 4.09
CA TYR A 103 13.14 8.55 3.71
C TYR A 103 12.95 10.04 3.43
N CYS A 104 11.91 10.42 2.68
CA CYS A 104 11.67 11.83 2.39
C CYS A 104 11.40 12.66 3.65
N LEU A 105 10.53 12.16 4.52
CA LEU A 105 10.17 12.84 5.78
C LEU A 105 11.38 12.97 6.71
N SER A 106 12.15 11.91 6.91
CA SER A 106 13.33 11.92 7.81
C SER A 106 14.48 12.79 7.29
N ARG A 107 14.54 13.04 5.98
CA ARG A 107 15.56 13.89 5.34
C ARG A 107 15.06 15.29 5.03
N GLY A 108 13.79 15.60 5.28
CA GLY A 108 13.19 16.89 4.96
C GLY A 108 13.21 17.21 3.46
N ILE A 109 13.15 16.21 2.59
CA ILE A 109 13.07 16.41 1.13
C ILE A 109 11.62 16.27 0.66
N THR A 110 11.24 17.03 -0.36
CA THR A 110 9.87 17.04 -0.91
C THR A 110 9.86 16.44 -2.32
N PHE A 111 8.67 16.17 -2.86
CA PHE A 111 8.50 15.71 -4.24
C PHE A 111 8.89 16.75 -5.29
N ALA A 112 9.06 18.01 -4.87
CA ALA A 112 9.52 19.10 -5.73
C ALA A 112 11.05 19.24 -5.77
N THR A 113 11.77 18.79 -4.73
CA THR A 113 13.20 19.09 -4.60
C THR A 113 14.08 18.10 -5.36
N GLN A 114 14.00 16.80 -5.05
CA GLN A 114 14.92 15.81 -5.59
C GLN A 114 14.35 14.40 -5.54
N ASN A 115 14.75 13.56 -6.49
CA ASN A 115 14.49 12.12 -6.43
C ASN A 115 15.16 11.52 -5.16
N PRO A 116 14.41 10.85 -4.28
CA PRO A 116 14.90 10.35 -3.00
C PRO A 116 15.97 9.28 -3.13
N LEU A 117 15.91 8.45 -4.18
CA LEU A 117 16.92 7.42 -4.42
C LEU A 117 18.24 8.02 -4.93
N VAL A 118 18.17 9.12 -5.68
CA VAL A 118 19.35 9.92 -6.05
C VAL A 118 19.93 10.62 -4.81
N HIS A 119 19.08 11.22 -3.99
CA HIS A 119 19.49 11.82 -2.73
C HIS A 119 20.15 10.78 -1.81
N TYR A 120 19.62 9.57 -1.75
CA TYR A 120 20.21 8.46 -1.01
C TYR A 120 21.60 8.07 -1.50
N VAL A 121 21.83 8.00 -2.81
CA VAL A 121 23.17 7.72 -3.34
C VAL A 121 24.16 8.83 -2.98
N LEU A 122 23.73 10.09 -2.98
CA LEU A 122 24.58 11.25 -2.70
C LEU A 122 24.89 11.42 -1.21
N HIS A 123 23.91 11.12 -0.35
CA HIS A 123 23.94 11.53 1.06
C HIS A 123 23.77 10.38 2.06
N GLY A 124 23.45 9.16 1.59
CA GLY A 124 23.22 7.98 2.42
C GLY A 124 22.08 8.15 3.43
N GLY A 125 22.17 7.41 4.53
CA GLY A 125 21.20 7.39 5.63
C GLY A 125 20.38 6.10 5.68
N PRO A 126 19.44 5.98 6.63
CA PRO A 126 18.54 4.83 6.69
C PRO A 126 17.54 4.89 5.53
N ALA A 127 17.73 4.04 4.51
CA ALA A 127 16.82 3.92 3.37
C ALA A 127 15.42 3.44 3.76
N ARG A 128 15.36 2.59 4.78
CA ARG A 128 14.15 2.20 5.50
C ARG A 128 14.48 2.29 6.99
N PRO A 129 13.72 3.04 7.79
CA PRO A 129 13.92 3.07 9.23
C PRO A 129 13.66 1.70 9.85
N ASP A 130 14.32 1.40 10.97
CA ASP A 130 13.94 0.27 11.81
C ASP A 130 12.52 0.48 12.39
N PRO A 131 11.88 -0.57 12.96
CA PRO A 131 10.50 -0.48 13.42
C PRO A 131 10.22 0.63 14.44
N ASP A 132 11.17 0.89 15.35
CA ASP A 132 10.99 1.90 16.40
C ASP A 132 11.08 3.32 15.82
N ALA A 133 12.06 3.55 14.95
CA ALA A 133 12.19 4.81 14.21
C ALA A 133 11.00 5.04 13.26
N ALA A 134 10.48 3.98 12.64
CA ALA A 134 9.29 4.06 11.79
C ALA A 134 8.04 4.44 12.60
N LEU A 135 7.87 3.85 13.79
CA LEU A 135 6.78 4.18 14.70
C LEU A 135 6.85 5.64 15.15
N ALA A 136 8.03 6.07 15.60
CA ALA A 136 8.24 7.45 16.04
C ALA A 136 7.94 8.46 14.92
N LEU A 137 8.44 8.21 13.71
CA LEU A 137 8.19 9.06 12.54
C LEU A 137 6.70 9.14 12.20
N ARG A 138 5.98 8.02 12.25
CA ARG A 138 4.53 8.00 12.00
C ARG A 138 3.77 8.79 13.07
N MET A 139 4.08 8.58 14.35
CA MET A 139 3.45 9.32 15.44
C MET A 139 3.71 10.82 15.29
N GLU A 140 4.95 11.24 15.06
CA GLU A 140 5.29 12.65 14.84
C GLU A 140 4.56 13.24 13.63
N THR A 141 4.51 12.50 12.52
CA THR A 141 3.86 12.95 11.28
C THR A 141 2.35 13.11 11.44
N LEU A 142 1.71 12.24 12.23
CA LEU A 142 0.26 12.18 12.36
C LEU A 142 -0.28 13.00 13.53
N ALA A 143 0.52 13.26 14.57
CA ALA A 143 0.06 13.93 15.78
C ALA A 143 -0.70 15.25 15.55
N PRO A 144 -0.28 16.15 14.63
CA PRO A 144 -1.01 17.39 14.38
C PRO A 144 -2.39 17.19 13.72
N TYR A 145 -2.61 16.03 13.10
CA TYR A 145 -3.79 15.75 12.29
C TYR A 145 -4.71 14.72 12.93
N PHE A 146 -4.33 14.10 14.04
CA PHE A 146 -5.11 13.04 14.68
C PHE A 146 -6.16 13.63 15.63
N ASP A 147 -7.42 13.19 15.52
CA ASP A 147 -8.50 13.58 16.43
C ASP A 147 -8.76 12.44 17.43
N ALA A 148 -8.16 12.56 18.61
CA ALA A 148 -8.29 11.56 19.66
C ALA A 148 -9.73 11.40 20.19
N ALA A 149 -10.51 12.49 20.20
CA ALA A 149 -11.90 12.45 20.66
C ALA A 149 -12.78 11.68 19.67
N HIS A 150 -12.63 11.96 18.37
CA HIS A 150 -13.29 11.21 17.31
C HIS A 150 -12.87 9.74 17.32
N TYR A 151 -11.57 9.48 17.37
CA TYR A 151 -11.04 8.12 17.35
C TYR A 151 -11.58 7.28 18.51
N ARG A 152 -11.62 7.84 19.73
CA ARG A 152 -12.18 7.17 20.92
C ARG A 152 -13.64 6.75 20.72
N GLN A 153 -14.45 7.57 20.06
CA GLN A 153 -15.86 7.28 19.78
C GLN A 153 -16.05 6.18 18.71
N ARG A 154 -15.05 5.96 17.86
CA ARG A 154 -15.10 4.99 16.75
C ARG A 154 -14.46 3.65 17.08
N LEU A 155 -13.80 3.52 18.24
CA LEU A 155 -13.25 2.25 18.69
C LEU A 155 -14.36 1.22 18.91
N PRO A 156 -14.21 -0.01 18.37
CA PRO A 156 -15.13 -1.09 18.66
C PRO A 156 -14.97 -1.57 20.10
N GLN A 157 -16.02 -2.13 20.70
CA GLN A 157 -15.87 -2.89 21.94
C GLN A 157 -15.12 -4.21 21.66
N PRO A 158 -14.17 -4.65 22.51
CA PRO A 158 -13.83 -4.16 23.86
C PRO A 158 -12.71 -3.10 23.93
N GLN A 159 -12.19 -2.64 22.78
CA GLN A 159 -11.06 -1.68 22.75
C GLN A 159 -11.46 -0.32 23.33
N ALA A 160 -12.71 0.09 23.12
CA ALA A 160 -13.25 1.32 23.68
C ALA A 160 -13.24 1.31 25.23
N GLU A 161 -13.55 0.18 25.87
CA GLU A 161 -13.44 0.02 27.32
C GLU A 161 -11.99 0.07 27.79
N ALA A 162 -11.11 -0.71 27.16
CA ALA A 162 -9.69 -0.80 27.52
C ALA A 162 -8.95 0.55 27.40
N LEU A 163 -9.35 1.40 26.45
CA LEU A 163 -8.73 2.70 26.16
C LEU A 163 -9.56 3.90 26.66
N SER A 164 -10.59 3.66 27.48
CA SER A 164 -11.50 4.71 27.95
C SER A 164 -10.79 5.87 28.66
N GLY A 165 -9.75 5.57 29.45
CA GLY A 165 -8.90 6.55 30.14
C GLY A 165 -7.56 6.85 29.46
N ALA A 166 -7.35 6.41 28.22
CA ALA A 166 -6.07 6.59 27.51
C ALA A 166 -5.85 8.07 27.12
N SER A 167 -4.61 8.53 27.24
CA SER A 167 -4.18 9.84 26.74
C SER A 167 -4.25 9.90 25.21
N ASP A 168 -4.27 11.12 24.66
CA ASP A 168 -4.31 11.33 23.21
C ASP A 168 -3.09 10.71 22.51
N GLU A 169 -1.91 10.78 23.13
CA GLU A 169 -0.69 10.12 22.64
C GLU A 169 -0.82 8.59 22.64
N ALA A 170 -1.43 8.01 23.68
CA ALA A 170 -1.68 6.57 23.75
C ALA A 170 -2.68 6.11 22.69
N LEU A 171 -3.72 6.91 22.42
CA LEU A 171 -4.69 6.65 21.35
C LEU A 171 -4.04 6.76 19.97
N LEU A 172 -3.17 7.75 19.73
CA LEU A 172 -2.40 7.84 18.50
C LEU A 172 -1.47 6.64 18.31
N ARG A 173 -0.76 6.24 19.37
CA ARG A 173 0.10 5.04 19.33
C ARG A 173 -0.71 3.79 18.98
N HIS A 174 -1.88 3.62 19.60
CA HIS A 174 -2.80 2.54 19.27
C HIS A 174 -3.30 2.62 17.82
N TYR A 175 -3.61 3.82 17.32
CA TYR A 175 -3.99 4.00 15.91
C TYR A 175 -2.91 3.51 14.96
N VAL A 176 -1.67 3.97 15.13
CA VAL A 176 -0.53 3.63 14.27
C VAL A 176 -0.18 2.14 14.34
N ALA A 177 -0.34 1.53 15.51
CA ALA A 177 -0.09 0.10 15.70
C ALA A 177 -1.21 -0.79 15.14
N GLU A 178 -2.47 -0.43 15.34
CA GLU A 178 -3.60 -1.36 15.14
C GLU A 178 -4.82 -0.69 14.49
N GLY A 179 -5.13 0.54 14.88
CA GLY A 179 -6.37 1.23 14.48
C GLY A 179 -6.58 1.33 12.98
N TRP A 180 -5.54 1.66 12.22
CA TRP A 180 -5.63 1.78 10.77
C TRP A 180 -5.90 0.43 10.08
N ARG A 181 -5.40 -0.68 10.65
CA ARG A 181 -5.64 -2.05 10.14
C ARG A 181 -7.10 -2.45 10.32
N ALA A 182 -7.71 -2.01 11.42
CA ALA A 182 -9.14 -2.14 11.69
C ALA A 182 -10.00 -1.11 10.92
N ARG A 183 -9.39 -0.25 10.09
CA ARG A 183 -10.07 0.82 9.34
C ARG A 183 -10.90 1.74 10.24
N VAL A 184 -10.46 1.93 11.48
CA VAL A 184 -11.07 2.89 12.40
C VAL A 184 -10.68 4.28 11.93
N SER A 185 -11.68 5.16 11.77
CA SER A 185 -11.44 6.52 11.32
C SER A 185 -10.65 7.32 12.37
N PRO A 186 -9.50 7.93 12.02
CA PRO A 186 -8.71 8.75 12.94
C PRO A 186 -9.26 10.16 13.13
N ARG A 187 -10.19 10.62 12.27
CA ARG A 187 -10.79 11.96 12.31
C ARG A 187 -12.06 12.06 11.46
N PRO A 188 -12.96 13.04 11.70
CA PRO A 188 -14.27 13.09 11.03
C PRO A 188 -14.23 13.21 9.50
N ASP A 189 -13.21 13.87 8.96
CA ASP A 189 -13.01 14.23 7.56
C ASP A 189 -12.05 13.29 6.80
N PHE A 190 -11.67 12.15 7.39
CA PHE A 190 -10.83 11.14 6.73
C PHE A 190 -11.37 9.72 6.93
N ASP A 191 -11.79 9.06 5.85
CA ASP A 191 -12.16 7.65 5.88
C ASP A 191 -11.04 6.75 5.31
N PRO A 192 -10.41 5.88 6.13
CA PRO A 192 -9.41 4.92 5.68
C PRO A 192 -9.88 3.99 4.57
N ALA A 193 -11.15 3.56 4.60
CA ALA A 193 -11.69 2.64 3.60
C ALA A 193 -11.89 3.37 2.26
N GLY A 194 -12.50 4.55 2.28
CA GLY A 194 -12.66 5.39 1.11
C GLY A 194 -11.34 5.78 0.45
N PHE A 195 -10.31 6.09 1.24
CA PHE A 195 -8.98 6.37 0.70
C PHE A 195 -8.40 5.16 -0.08
N VAL A 196 -8.56 3.96 0.47
CA VAL A 196 -8.14 2.71 -0.17
C VAL A 196 -8.92 2.46 -1.46
N GLN A 197 -10.25 2.62 -1.43
CA GLN A 197 -11.12 2.42 -2.60
C GLN A 197 -10.76 3.33 -3.76
N ALA A 198 -10.55 4.62 -3.49
CA ALA A 198 -10.18 5.59 -4.50
C ALA A 198 -8.85 5.28 -5.19
N ARG A 199 -8.01 4.44 -4.58
CA ARG A 199 -6.67 4.09 -5.08
C ARG A 199 -6.53 2.64 -5.54
N ALA A 200 -7.60 1.85 -5.44
CA ALA A 200 -7.61 0.43 -5.79
C ALA A 200 -7.14 0.13 -7.22
N GLY A 201 -7.36 1.06 -8.16
CA GLY A 201 -6.95 0.90 -9.56
C GLY A 201 -5.54 1.39 -9.89
N SER A 202 -4.85 2.10 -9.00
CA SER A 202 -3.57 2.75 -9.33
C SER A 202 -2.47 2.56 -8.30
N ARG A 203 -2.79 2.16 -7.06
CA ARG A 203 -1.81 2.00 -5.98
C ARG A 203 -2.24 0.88 -5.03
N ALA A 204 -1.40 -0.13 -4.86
CA ALA A 204 -1.51 -0.98 -3.68
C ALA A 204 -1.15 -0.14 -2.45
N VAL A 205 -2.15 0.37 -1.73
CA VAL A 205 -1.95 1.03 -0.42
C VAL A 205 -1.73 -0.07 0.63
N GLY A 206 -0.60 -0.76 0.56
CA GLY A 206 -0.22 -1.84 1.50
C GLY A 206 0.14 -1.35 2.91
N ASP A 207 -0.03 -0.07 3.20
CA ASP A 207 0.37 0.59 4.44
C ASP A 207 -0.76 1.47 5.00
N ASP A 208 -0.51 2.12 6.13
CA ASP A 208 -1.43 3.04 6.78
C ASP A 208 -1.93 4.14 5.79
N PRO A 209 -3.23 4.16 5.46
CA PRO A 209 -3.79 5.11 4.51
C PRO A 209 -3.76 6.55 5.02
N PHE A 210 -3.91 6.76 6.34
CA PHE A 210 -3.90 8.09 6.94
C PHE A 210 -2.49 8.66 6.94
N PHE A 211 -1.51 7.86 7.36
CA PHE A 211 -0.10 8.22 7.23
C PHE A 211 0.25 8.55 5.79
N ARG A 212 -0.16 7.70 4.83
CA ARG A 212 0.14 7.93 3.41
C ARG A 212 -0.50 9.22 2.89
N TYR A 213 -1.76 9.49 3.22
CA TYR A 213 -2.40 10.75 2.85
C TYR A 213 -1.64 11.97 3.40
N VAL A 214 -1.36 11.99 4.70
CA VAL A 214 -0.67 13.10 5.36
C VAL A 214 0.75 13.28 4.79
N ALA A 215 1.50 12.19 4.68
CA ALA A 215 2.87 12.19 4.16
C ALA A 215 2.91 12.71 2.72
N GLU A 216 2.12 12.13 1.80
CA GLU A 216 2.10 12.58 0.40
C GLU A 216 1.70 14.05 0.28
N THR A 217 0.68 14.49 1.02
CA THR A 217 0.21 15.88 0.97
C THR A 217 1.33 16.84 1.40
N ARG A 218 1.96 16.57 2.55
CA ARG A 218 3.12 17.35 3.04
C ARG A 218 4.29 17.33 2.06
N LEU A 219 4.59 16.18 1.48
CA LEU A 219 5.68 16.01 0.52
C LEU A 219 5.42 16.70 -0.82
N THR A 220 4.16 16.99 -1.17
CA THR A 220 3.85 17.87 -2.32
C THR A 220 3.95 19.36 -1.98
N GLY A 221 4.16 19.73 -0.71
CA GLY A 221 4.17 21.10 -0.22
C GLY A 221 2.78 21.66 0.11
N ALA A 222 1.74 20.82 0.08
CA ALA A 222 0.40 21.18 0.49
C ALA A 222 0.19 20.90 1.99
N GLU A 223 -0.76 21.60 2.60
CA GLU A 223 -1.15 21.37 4.00
C GLU A 223 -2.26 20.30 4.06
N PRO A 224 -2.08 19.18 4.78
CA PRO A 224 -3.12 18.18 4.98
C PRO A 224 -4.36 18.81 5.63
N PHE A 225 -5.53 18.54 5.03
CA PHE A 225 -6.81 19.01 5.57
C PHE A 225 -6.95 20.54 5.61
N ALA A 226 -6.28 21.27 4.71
CA ALA A 226 -6.35 22.73 4.60
C ALA A 226 -7.78 23.28 4.38
N GLU A 227 -8.67 22.49 3.77
CA GLU A 227 -10.10 22.79 3.65
C GLU A 227 -10.87 21.96 4.69
N PRO A 228 -11.28 22.55 5.83
CA PRO A 228 -11.98 21.83 6.88
C PRO A 228 -13.30 21.26 6.38
N HIS A 229 -13.66 20.06 6.81
CA HIS A 229 -14.96 19.40 6.53
C HIS A 229 -15.18 18.96 5.07
N ARG A 230 -14.15 18.98 4.22
CA ARG A 230 -14.21 18.33 2.92
C ARG A 230 -13.69 16.89 3.05
N LEU A 231 -14.62 15.94 3.16
CA LEU A 231 -14.29 14.51 3.11
C LEU A 231 -13.59 14.21 1.79
N ASN A 232 -12.32 13.84 1.85
CA ASN A 232 -11.48 13.84 0.66
C ASN A 232 -11.81 12.70 -0.31
N LEU A 233 -12.26 11.51 0.15
CA LEU A 233 -12.51 10.31 -0.69
C LEU A 233 -13.42 9.30 0.07
N PRO A 234 -14.30 8.49 -0.59
CA PRO A 234 -14.27 8.11 -2.00
C PRO A 234 -15.35 8.79 -2.84
N ALA A 235 -15.09 8.81 -4.15
CA ALA A 235 -16.08 9.08 -5.19
C ALA A 235 -17.11 7.94 -5.23
N VAL A 236 -18.07 7.97 -4.29
CA VAL A 236 -19.31 7.20 -4.41
C VAL A 236 -20.10 7.85 -5.53
N ASP A 237 -20.42 7.07 -6.57
CA ASP A 237 -21.38 7.48 -7.57
C ASP A 237 -22.76 7.49 -6.90
N ALA A 238 -23.18 8.65 -6.43
CA ALA A 238 -24.37 8.78 -5.59
C ALA A 238 -25.66 8.35 -6.31
N ASP A 239 -25.74 8.56 -7.63
CA ASP A 239 -26.92 8.20 -8.41
C ASP A 239 -26.97 6.69 -8.64
N TRP A 240 -25.84 6.09 -9.03
CA TRP A 240 -25.72 4.64 -9.16
C TRP A 240 -25.93 3.93 -7.82
N TYR A 241 -25.38 4.48 -6.73
CA TYR A 241 -25.45 3.87 -5.41
C TYR A 241 -26.89 3.87 -4.88
N ARG A 242 -27.65 4.97 -5.06
CA ARG A 242 -29.08 5.01 -4.73
C ARG A 242 -29.90 4.03 -5.56
N ALA A 243 -29.60 3.92 -6.86
CA ALA A 243 -30.29 3.00 -7.75
C ALA A 243 -29.99 1.52 -7.41
N THR A 244 -28.76 1.21 -7.02
CA THR A 244 -28.29 -0.15 -6.71
C THR A 244 -28.67 -0.59 -5.31
N TYR A 245 -28.70 0.34 -4.36
CA TYR A 245 -28.95 0.10 -2.93
C TYR A 245 -30.14 0.91 -2.42
N PRO A 246 -31.37 0.61 -2.90
CA PRO A 246 -32.56 1.36 -2.50
C PRO A 246 -32.89 1.23 -1.00
N ASP A 247 -32.37 0.18 -0.35
CA ASP A 247 -32.50 -0.07 1.08
C ASP A 247 -31.78 0.98 1.96
N VAL A 248 -30.84 1.73 1.39
CA VAL A 248 -30.14 2.85 2.05
C VAL A 248 -31.09 4.04 2.33
N GLY A 249 -32.20 4.12 1.58
CA GLY A 249 -33.23 5.14 1.75
C GLY A 249 -32.71 6.56 1.51
N GLY A 250 -33.15 7.51 2.35
CA GLY A 250 -32.78 8.93 2.25
C GLY A 250 -31.39 9.28 2.81
N ARG A 251 -30.58 8.30 3.23
CA ARG A 251 -29.22 8.56 3.71
C ARG A 251 -28.35 8.96 2.52
N GLU A 252 -27.44 9.91 2.74
CA GLU A 252 -26.45 10.25 1.72
C GLU A 252 -25.58 9.01 1.40
N PRO A 253 -25.50 8.58 0.12
CA PRO A 253 -24.77 7.38 -0.30
C PRO A 253 -23.35 7.30 0.24
N TYR A 254 -22.67 8.45 0.24
CA TYR A 254 -21.33 8.59 0.79
C TYR A 254 -21.29 8.26 2.29
N LEU A 255 -22.17 8.87 3.09
CA LEU A 255 -22.19 8.66 4.55
C LEU A 255 -22.50 7.21 4.88
N HIS A 256 -23.47 6.63 4.17
CA HIS A 256 -23.77 5.21 4.31
C HIS A 256 -22.55 4.35 3.97
N PHE A 257 -21.92 4.60 2.83
CA PHE A 257 -20.78 3.81 2.37
C PHE A 257 -19.63 3.83 3.39
N ALA A 258 -19.22 5.03 3.83
CA ALA A 258 -18.13 5.23 4.78
C ALA A 258 -18.42 4.59 6.16
N GLU A 259 -19.67 4.65 6.61
CA GLU A 259 -20.05 4.10 7.92
C GLU A 259 -20.29 2.60 7.92
N ALA A 260 -20.92 2.05 6.88
CA ALA A 260 -21.41 0.67 6.85
C ALA A 260 -21.23 -0.01 5.49
N GLY A 261 -21.49 0.68 4.38
CA GLY A 261 -21.55 0.06 3.06
C GLY A 261 -20.29 -0.70 2.64
N TRP A 262 -19.10 -0.19 2.93
CA TRP A 262 -17.86 -0.92 2.61
C TRP A 262 -17.69 -2.20 3.45
N ARG A 263 -18.19 -2.22 4.70
CA ARG A 263 -18.17 -3.41 5.57
C ARG A 263 -19.15 -4.47 5.08
N GLU A 264 -20.23 -4.02 4.46
CA GLU A 264 -21.23 -4.83 3.77
C GLU A 264 -20.77 -5.26 2.36
N LEU A 265 -19.53 -4.92 1.96
CA LEU A 265 -18.97 -5.19 0.63
C LEU A 265 -19.79 -4.58 -0.52
N ARG A 266 -20.54 -3.51 -0.25
CA ARG A 266 -21.19 -2.72 -1.31
C ARG A 266 -20.13 -2.04 -2.14
N ASP A 267 -20.38 -1.87 -3.42
CA ASP A 267 -19.48 -1.16 -4.33
C ASP A 267 -19.81 0.34 -4.31
N PRO A 268 -18.83 1.26 -4.34
CA PRO A 268 -19.10 2.69 -4.37
C PRO A 268 -19.56 3.18 -5.76
N GLY A 269 -19.53 2.35 -6.79
CA GLY A 269 -19.87 2.73 -8.15
C GLY A 269 -19.62 1.60 -9.16
N PRO A 270 -20.09 1.76 -10.40
CA PRO A 270 -19.93 0.75 -11.44
C PRO A 270 -18.44 0.50 -11.72
N GLY A 271 -18.05 -0.77 -11.78
CA GLY A 271 -16.66 -1.19 -12.03
C GLY A 271 -15.69 -0.95 -10.87
N ARG A 272 -16.17 -0.55 -9.69
CA ARG A 272 -15.35 -0.33 -8.48
C ARG A 272 -15.68 -1.38 -7.44
N SER A 273 -15.09 -2.56 -7.56
CA SER A 273 -15.34 -3.63 -6.59
C SER A 273 -14.67 -3.33 -5.25
N THR A 274 -15.48 -3.16 -4.20
CA THR A 274 -15.01 -2.97 -2.83
C THR A 274 -14.23 -4.18 -2.35
N LEU A 275 -14.70 -5.38 -2.69
CA LEU A 275 -14.01 -6.63 -2.38
C LEU A 275 -12.63 -6.70 -3.04
N ALA A 276 -12.55 -6.41 -4.34
CA ALA A 276 -11.27 -6.42 -5.06
C ALA A 276 -10.29 -5.40 -4.48
N ALA A 277 -10.77 -4.20 -4.14
CA ALA A 277 -9.98 -3.18 -3.49
C ALA A 277 -9.47 -3.63 -2.11
N LEU A 278 -10.32 -4.22 -1.26
CA LEU A 278 -9.91 -4.69 0.05
C LEU A 278 -8.89 -5.84 -0.04
N LEU A 279 -9.06 -6.76 -0.99
CA LEU A 279 -8.13 -7.86 -1.24
C LEU A 279 -6.79 -7.39 -1.82
N GLY A 280 -6.82 -6.47 -2.79
CA GLY A 280 -5.63 -5.94 -3.46
C GLY A 280 -4.82 -4.96 -2.60
N VAL A 281 -5.46 -4.29 -1.64
CA VAL A 281 -4.83 -3.20 -0.88
C VAL A 281 -4.40 -3.60 0.53
N CYS A 282 -5.11 -4.50 1.21
CA CYS A 282 -4.98 -4.61 2.67
C CYS A 282 -4.30 -5.88 3.17
N GLY A 283 -4.12 -6.92 2.35
CA GLY A 283 -3.75 -8.24 2.86
C GLY A 283 -4.66 -8.72 4.01
N LEU A 284 -5.92 -8.25 4.04
CA LEU A 284 -6.87 -8.52 5.12
C LEU A 284 -7.13 -10.03 5.20
N ARG A 285 -6.46 -10.68 6.15
CA ARG A 285 -6.98 -11.84 6.88
C ARG A 285 -7.82 -11.28 8.04
N PRO A 286 -9.14 -11.19 7.92
CA PRO A 286 -9.97 -10.73 9.04
C PRO A 286 -9.80 -11.66 10.25
N ALA A 287 -9.80 -11.09 11.47
CA ALA A 287 -9.60 -11.84 12.73
C ALA A 287 -10.69 -12.92 12.98
N ARG A 288 -11.82 -12.81 12.29
CA ARG A 288 -12.77 -13.90 12.02
C ARG A 288 -13.07 -13.88 10.53
N ALA A 289 -12.85 -15.00 9.86
CA ALA A 289 -13.27 -15.18 8.47
C ALA A 289 -14.80 -14.96 8.37
N PRO A 290 -15.32 -14.29 7.33
CA PRO A 290 -16.75 -14.26 6.99
C PRO A 290 -17.32 -15.65 6.63
N VAL A 291 -16.47 -16.68 6.73
CA VAL A 291 -16.55 -17.97 6.06
C VAL A 291 -16.23 -19.04 7.10
N ALA A 292 -17.06 -19.15 8.14
CA ALA A 292 -17.02 -20.36 8.96
C ALA A 292 -17.57 -21.59 8.20
N ASP A 293 -18.16 -21.41 7.00
CA ASP A 293 -18.85 -22.49 6.27
C ASP A 293 -18.19 -22.97 4.97
N THR A 294 -17.09 -22.37 4.48
CA THR A 294 -16.41 -22.91 3.29
C THR A 294 -14.90 -23.04 3.50
N ALA A 295 -14.44 -24.29 3.49
CA ALA A 295 -13.10 -24.76 3.83
C ALA A 295 -11.99 -24.34 2.82
N TRP A 296 -11.94 -23.06 2.42
CA TRP A 296 -11.23 -22.67 1.18
C TRP A 296 -9.88 -21.95 1.35
N LEU A 297 -9.48 -21.47 2.54
CA LEU A 297 -8.29 -20.59 2.64
C LEU A 297 -6.95 -21.27 3.02
N GLY A 298 -6.89 -22.61 3.00
CA GLY A 298 -5.65 -23.37 3.28
C GLY A 298 -4.68 -23.53 2.10
N ALA A 299 -5.05 -23.14 0.87
CA ALA A 299 -4.30 -23.54 -0.33
C ALA A 299 -3.65 -22.39 -1.13
N ILE A 300 -3.99 -21.12 -0.89
CA ILE A 300 -3.60 -20.01 -1.77
C ILE A 300 -2.28 -19.34 -1.33
N GLY A 301 -1.32 -20.17 -0.92
CA GLY A 301 0.04 -19.73 -0.56
C GLY A 301 1.10 -20.14 -1.57
N GLN A 302 0.80 -21.05 -2.50
CA GLN A 302 1.78 -21.54 -3.46
C GLN A 302 1.05 -21.89 -4.76
N THR A 303 1.65 -21.52 -5.88
CA THR A 303 1.24 -21.77 -7.28
C THR A 303 0.34 -20.72 -7.93
N ALA A 304 0.67 -20.40 -9.19
CA ALA A 304 -0.08 -19.52 -10.06
C ALA A 304 -1.53 -20.00 -10.17
N LEU A 305 -2.49 -19.13 -9.87
CA LEU A 305 -3.92 -19.41 -9.95
C LEU A 305 -4.31 -19.72 -11.40
N ASP A 306 -4.71 -20.97 -11.64
CA ASP A 306 -5.36 -21.37 -12.87
C ASP A 306 -6.75 -20.72 -12.95
N ARG A 307 -6.89 -19.78 -13.90
CA ARG A 307 -8.10 -18.99 -14.11
C ARG A 307 -9.31 -19.87 -14.43
N ASP A 308 -9.13 -20.96 -15.17
CA ASP A 308 -10.25 -21.79 -15.60
C ASP A 308 -10.82 -22.61 -14.45
N ALA A 309 -9.94 -23.14 -13.59
CA ALA A 309 -10.32 -23.82 -12.36
C ALA A 309 -11.04 -22.89 -11.36
N LEU A 310 -10.63 -21.62 -11.30
CA LEU A 310 -11.28 -20.61 -10.48
C LEU A 310 -12.70 -20.27 -10.99
N LEU A 311 -12.85 -20.13 -12.31
CA LEU A 311 -14.15 -19.88 -12.95
C LEU A 311 -15.11 -21.06 -12.76
N ASP A 312 -14.62 -22.31 -12.84
CA ASP A 312 -15.44 -23.51 -12.61
C ASP A 312 -15.91 -23.59 -11.16
N LEU A 313 -15.05 -23.19 -10.23
CA LEU A 313 -15.40 -23.14 -8.82
C LEU A 313 -16.46 -22.06 -8.55
N GLN A 314 -16.28 -20.85 -9.10
CA GLN A 314 -17.24 -19.75 -8.97
C GLN A 314 -18.60 -20.14 -9.56
N ALA A 315 -18.62 -20.71 -10.76
CA ALA A 315 -19.83 -21.18 -11.44
C ALA A 315 -20.60 -22.18 -10.57
N ARG A 316 -19.93 -23.21 -10.03
CA ARG A 316 -20.56 -24.22 -9.16
C ARG A 316 -21.14 -23.63 -7.88
N LEU A 317 -20.47 -22.64 -7.30
CA LEU A 317 -20.91 -22.02 -6.04
C LEU A 317 -22.17 -21.17 -6.23
N VAL A 318 -22.26 -20.44 -7.34
CA VAL A 318 -23.43 -19.61 -7.62
C VAL A 318 -24.56 -20.39 -8.26
N ALA A 319 -24.27 -21.50 -8.97
CA ALA A 319 -25.26 -22.27 -9.74
C ALA A 319 -26.50 -22.69 -8.96
N GLY A 320 -26.38 -22.99 -7.65
CA GLY A 320 -27.52 -23.35 -6.79
C GLY A 320 -28.44 -22.19 -6.41
N HIS A 321 -27.99 -20.96 -6.62
CA HIS A 321 -28.71 -19.71 -6.31
C HIS A 321 -28.94 -18.85 -7.57
N PHE A 322 -28.63 -19.40 -8.74
CA PHE A 322 -28.63 -18.70 -10.02
C PHE A 322 -29.84 -19.13 -10.86
N ASP A 323 -30.65 -18.17 -11.33
CA ASP A 323 -31.74 -18.47 -12.25
C ASP A 323 -31.18 -18.60 -13.68
N HIS A 324 -30.78 -19.83 -14.00
CA HIS A 324 -30.18 -20.15 -15.29
C HIS A 324 -31.14 -19.90 -16.47
N GLY A 325 -32.44 -20.10 -16.28
CA GLY A 325 -33.43 -19.91 -17.34
C GLY A 325 -33.60 -18.44 -17.70
N PHE A 326 -33.74 -17.58 -16.67
CA PHE A 326 -33.79 -16.14 -16.84
C PHE A 326 -32.52 -15.59 -17.50
N TYR A 327 -31.35 -16.01 -17.01
CA TYR A 327 -30.07 -15.52 -17.51
C TYR A 327 -29.85 -15.89 -18.98
N ARG A 328 -30.11 -17.15 -19.36
CA ARG A 328 -29.97 -17.58 -20.76
C ARG A 328 -30.89 -16.80 -21.69
N ALA A 329 -32.15 -16.61 -21.29
CA ALA A 329 -33.12 -15.86 -22.09
C ALA A 329 -32.72 -14.38 -22.27
N ARG A 330 -32.15 -13.76 -21.23
CA ARG A 330 -31.73 -12.35 -21.25
C ARG A 330 -30.48 -12.09 -22.09
N TYR A 331 -29.51 -13.01 -22.07
CA TYR A 331 -28.22 -12.82 -22.74
C TYR A 331 -28.01 -13.71 -23.97
N GLY A 332 -29.03 -14.45 -24.40
CA GLY A 332 -29.03 -15.20 -25.66
C GLY A 332 -28.13 -16.43 -25.65
N LEU A 333 -27.98 -17.09 -24.50
CA LEU A 333 -27.14 -18.28 -24.34
C LEU A 333 -27.91 -19.56 -24.69
N SER A 334 -27.21 -20.56 -25.22
CA SER A 334 -27.80 -21.87 -25.51
C SER A 334 -27.94 -22.71 -24.25
N GLU A 335 -28.75 -23.79 -24.29
CA GLU A 335 -28.83 -24.73 -23.16
C GLU A 335 -27.52 -25.48 -22.89
N ALA A 336 -26.63 -25.58 -23.89
CA ALA A 336 -25.32 -26.20 -23.73
C ALA A 336 -24.33 -25.31 -22.98
N ASP A 337 -24.59 -23.99 -22.90
CA ASP A 337 -23.72 -23.05 -22.23
C ASP A 337 -24.01 -23.01 -20.73
N ASP A 338 -22.96 -23.05 -19.91
CA ASP A 338 -23.08 -22.88 -18.47
C ASP A 338 -23.32 -21.40 -18.15
N ALA A 339 -24.59 -21.08 -17.91
CA ALA A 339 -25.07 -19.73 -17.63
C ALA A 339 -24.40 -19.13 -16.38
N ALA A 340 -24.13 -19.93 -15.35
CA ALA A 340 -23.45 -19.47 -14.15
C ALA A 340 -21.96 -19.18 -14.43
N ARG A 341 -21.32 -20.01 -15.25
CA ARG A 341 -19.92 -19.77 -15.67
C ARG A 341 -19.79 -18.54 -16.57
N ASP A 342 -20.66 -18.38 -17.56
CA ASP A 342 -20.69 -17.20 -18.43
C ASP A 342 -20.92 -15.92 -17.61
N TYR A 343 -21.84 -15.98 -16.65
CA TYR A 343 -22.07 -14.89 -15.70
C TYR A 343 -20.81 -14.54 -14.91
N CYS A 344 -20.14 -15.52 -14.31
CA CYS A 344 -18.91 -15.31 -13.53
C CYS A 344 -17.75 -14.78 -14.37
N ASP A 345 -17.65 -15.18 -15.63
CA ASP A 345 -16.54 -14.75 -16.49
C ASP A 345 -16.77 -13.36 -17.09
N THR A 346 -17.91 -13.13 -17.74
CA THR A 346 -18.15 -11.89 -18.51
C THR A 346 -19.50 -11.24 -18.24
N GLY A 347 -20.49 -12.03 -17.85
CA GLY A 347 -21.87 -11.60 -17.73
C GLY A 347 -22.15 -10.56 -16.65
N TRP A 348 -21.52 -10.69 -15.48
CA TRP A 348 -21.68 -9.74 -14.37
C TRP A 348 -21.25 -8.30 -14.73
N ARG A 349 -20.41 -8.14 -15.76
CA ARG A 349 -19.96 -6.82 -16.24
C ARG A 349 -20.95 -6.16 -17.19
N LYS A 350 -21.96 -6.88 -17.68
CA LYS A 350 -22.92 -6.39 -18.68
C LYS A 350 -24.21 -5.83 -18.06
N GLY A 351 -24.27 -5.72 -16.72
CA GLY A 351 -25.50 -5.42 -15.96
C GLY A 351 -26.47 -6.58 -16.02
#